data_AF-A0AAV7TMZ3-F1
#
_entry.id   AF-A0AAV7TMZ3-F1
#
_cell.length_a   1.000
_cell.length_b   1.000
_cell.length_c   1.000
_cell.angle_alpha   90.00
_cell.angle_beta   90.00
_cell.angle_gamma   90.00
#
_symmetry.space_group_name_H-M   'P 1'
#
loop_
_entity.id
_entity.type
_entity.pdbx_description
1 polymer ?
#
loop_
_entity_poly.entity_id
_entity_poly.type
_entity_poly.pdbx_seq_one_letter_code
_entity_poly.pdbx_strand_id
1 'polypeptide(L)'
;MASIPVLEHFVIDGPPSALAARWKEWVDRLETCFAATALENDRRRPMLLHLGGAAVHKLGRSVVEEGPPYIYQSLKRALTAHFEPLGNPDFERFLLRQARQFLHESVDAFYARLKDLARTCTLVDVEDEVRAQVIQGAPL
;
A
#
# COMPACT_ATOMS: atom_id res chain seq x y z
N MET A 1 4.12 -15.34 25.86
CA MET A 1 2.96 -15.19 24.94
C MET A 1 3.29 -14.05 24.01
N ALA A 2 3.36 -14.26 22.69
CA ALA A 2 3.63 -13.18 21.75
C ALA A 2 2.42 -12.23 21.71
N SER A 3 2.64 -10.95 21.98
CA SER A 3 1.59 -9.92 21.90
C SER A 3 1.11 -9.82 20.46
N ILE A 4 -0.21 -9.69 20.26
CA ILE A 4 -0.75 -9.36 18.93
C ILE A 4 -0.19 -7.98 18.56
N PRO A 5 0.40 -7.84 17.38
CA PRO A 5 0.93 -6.56 16.95
C PRO A 5 -0.20 -5.56 16.66
N VAL A 6 0.06 -4.30 17.00
CA VAL A 6 -0.88 -3.20 16.75
C VAL A 6 -0.67 -2.69 15.32
N LEU A 7 -1.62 -2.99 14.44
CA LEU A 7 -1.71 -2.45 13.10
C LEU A 7 -3.12 -1.88 12.91
N GLU A 8 -3.23 -0.68 12.36
CA GLU A 8 -4.53 -0.09 12.05
C GLU A 8 -5.23 -0.92 10.96
N HIS A 9 -6.54 -1.07 11.09
CA HIS A 9 -7.34 -1.81 10.12
C HIS A 9 -7.30 -1.14 8.75
N PHE A 10 -7.35 -1.97 7.70
CA PHE A 10 -7.48 -1.44 6.34
C PHE A 10 -8.89 -0.90 6.11
N VAL A 11 -8.96 0.36 5.67
CA VAL A 11 -10.22 1.04 5.35
C VAL A 11 -10.42 1.06 3.83
N ILE A 12 -11.44 0.35 3.34
CA ILE A 12 -11.75 0.28 1.91
C ILE A 12 -12.33 1.61 1.40
N ASP A 13 -13.01 2.37 2.27
CA ASP A 13 -13.59 3.65 1.91
C ASP A 13 -12.50 4.69 1.54
N GLY A 14 -12.78 5.49 0.52
CA GLY A 14 -11.89 6.52 0.00
C GLY A 14 -11.91 6.61 -1.53
N PRO A 15 -11.06 7.46 -2.14
CA PRO A 15 -10.97 7.57 -3.59
C PRO A 15 -10.51 6.22 -4.17
N PRO A 16 -11.29 5.60 -5.09
CA PRO A 16 -10.96 4.29 -5.66
C PRO A 16 -9.57 4.27 -6.29
N SER A 17 -9.18 5.39 -6.90
CA SER A 17 -7.91 5.58 -7.58
C SER A 17 -6.67 5.50 -6.67
N ALA A 18 -6.82 5.66 -5.35
CA ALA A 18 -5.74 5.50 -4.37
C ALA A 18 -5.83 4.17 -3.59
N LEU A 19 -6.89 3.38 -3.81
CA LEU A 19 -7.17 2.19 -3.02
C LEU A 19 -6.09 1.11 -3.20
N ALA A 20 -5.60 0.94 -4.42
CA ALA A 20 -4.50 0.01 -4.72
C ALA A 20 -3.20 0.40 -3.99
N ALA A 21 -2.83 1.69 -4.02
CA ALA A 21 -1.64 2.20 -3.35
C ALA A 21 -1.74 2.02 -1.82
N ARG A 22 -2.88 2.39 -1.22
CA ARG A 22 -3.15 2.21 0.21
C ARG A 22 -3.11 0.73 0.62
N TRP A 23 -3.64 -0.16 -0.21
CA TRP A 23 -3.57 -1.60 0.04
C TRP A 23 -2.12 -2.10 0.04
N LYS A 24 -1.32 -1.69 -0.95
CA LYS A 24 0.10 -2.07 -1.04
C LYS A 24 0.88 -1.60 0.19
N GLU A 25 0.69 -0.36 0.62
CA GLU A 25 1.32 0.19 1.83
C GLU A 25 0.90 -0.56 3.10
N TRP A 26 -0.40 -0.86 3.24
CA TRP A 26 -0.91 -1.60 4.39
C TRP A 26 -0.35 -3.04 4.45
N VAL A 27 -0.27 -3.73 3.31
CA VAL A 27 0.36 -5.07 3.24
C VAL A 27 1.85 -5.01 3.57
N ASP A 28 2.57 -3.97 3.15
CA ASP A 28 3.98 -3.79 3.48
C ASP A 28 4.22 -3.62 4.99
N ARG A 29 3.37 -2.81 5.65
CA ARG A 29 3.35 -2.68 7.12
C ARG A 29 3.03 -4.01 7.81
N LEU A 30 2.10 -4.79 7.26
CA LEU A 30 1.74 -6.12 7.79
C LEU A 30 2.92 -7.10 7.68
N GLU A 31 3.61 -7.18 6.55
CA GLU A 31 4.76 -8.07 6.36
C GLU A 31 5.94 -7.66 7.26
N THR A 32 6.19 -6.36 7.38
CA THR A 32 7.19 -5.80 8.32
C THR A 32 6.89 -6.24 9.75
N CYS A 33 5.62 -6.21 10.12
CA CYS A 33 5.17 -6.65 11.42
C CYS A 33 5.37 -8.17 11.65
N PHE A 34 5.07 -9.00 10.65
CA PHE A 34 5.29 -10.45 10.75
C PHE A 34 6.79 -10.78 10.87
N ALA A 35 7.64 -10.04 10.17
CA ALA A 35 9.09 -10.18 10.29
C ALA A 35 9.58 -9.77 11.68
N ALA A 36 9.15 -8.62 12.19
CA ALA A 36 9.56 -8.10 13.50
C ALA A 36 9.12 -8.99 14.67
N THR A 37 7.98 -9.69 14.54
CA THR A 37 7.44 -10.59 15.57
C THR A 37 7.84 -12.05 15.39
N ALA A 38 8.63 -12.37 14.37
CA ALA A 38 8.98 -13.73 13.97
C ALA A 38 7.75 -14.65 13.85
N LEU A 39 6.67 -14.13 13.25
CA LEU A 39 5.39 -14.83 13.19
C LEU A 39 5.47 -16.09 12.30
N GLU A 40 5.09 -17.22 12.88
CA GLU A 40 4.96 -18.50 12.21
C GLU A 40 3.99 -18.41 11.00
N ASN A 41 4.32 -19.12 9.92
CA ASN A 41 3.62 -18.97 8.63
C ASN A 41 2.14 -19.39 8.69
N ASP A 42 1.80 -20.37 9.53
CA ASP A 42 0.44 -20.84 9.77
C ASP A 42 -0.44 -19.77 10.44
N ARG A 43 0.15 -18.87 11.23
CA ARG A 43 -0.56 -17.76 11.89
C ARG A 43 -0.75 -16.54 11.02
N ARG A 44 0.01 -16.39 9.92
CA ARG A 44 -0.07 -15.20 9.05
C ARG A 44 -1.43 -15.01 8.38
N ARG A 45 -2.06 -16.11 7.96
CA ARG A 45 -3.39 -16.08 7.32
C ARG A 45 -4.49 -15.56 8.27
N PRO A 46 -4.74 -16.17 9.45
CA PRO A 46 -5.74 -15.64 10.37
C PRO A 46 -5.40 -14.22 10.84
N MET A 47 -4.10 -13.90 10.96
CA MET A 47 -3.67 -12.56 11.34
C MET A 47 -3.97 -11.51 10.25
N LEU A 48 -3.81 -11.82 8.97
CA LEU A 48 -4.22 -10.94 7.87
C LEU A 48 -5.72 -10.63 7.93
N LEU A 49 -6.55 -11.66 8.13
CA LEU A 49 -8.00 -11.50 8.19
C LEU A 49 -8.44 -10.71 9.44
N HIS A 50 -7.76 -10.89 10.57
CA HIS A 50 -8.03 -10.16 11.80
C HIS A 50 -7.60 -8.69 11.70
N LEU A 51 -6.32 -8.44 11.38
CA LEU A 51 -5.76 -7.09 11.30
C LEU A 51 -6.29 -6.30 10.09
N GLY A 52 -6.73 -6.97 9.03
CA GLY A 52 -7.37 -6.32 7.88
C GLY A 52 -8.75 -5.74 8.20
N GLY A 53 -9.37 -6.15 9.31
CA GLY A 53 -10.66 -5.65 9.75
C GLY A 53 -11.85 -6.31 9.04
N ALA A 54 -13.06 -5.92 9.43
CA ALA A 54 -14.29 -6.60 9.02
C ALA A 54 -14.49 -6.67 7.50
N ALA A 55 -14.12 -5.61 6.78
CA ALA A 55 -14.28 -5.53 5.32
C ALA A 55 -13.33 -6.49 4.59
N VAL A 56 -12.04 -6.49 4.95
CA VAL A 56 -11.04 -7.42 4.40
C VAL A 56 -11.35 -8.86 4.82
N HIS A 57 -11.83 -9.08 6.05
CA HIS A 57 -12.25 -10.39 6.51
C HIS A 57 -13.40 -10.96 5.66
N LYS A 58 -14.44 -10.14 5.42
CA LYS A 58 -15.57 -10.51 4.56
C LYS A 58 -15.11 -10.82 3.13
N LEU A 59 -14.27 -9.96 2.57
CA LEU A 59 -13.73 -10.14 1.22
C LEU A 59 -12.85 -11.38 1.11
N GLY A 60 -11.96 -11.62 2.08
CA GLY A 60 -11.08 -12.78 2.11
C GLY A 60 -11.83 -14.11 2.20
N ARG A 61 -13.08 -14.11 2.68
CA ARG A 61 -13.95 -15.29 2.65
C ARG A 61 -14.58 -15.52 1.27
N SER A 62 -14.83 -14.48 0.48
CA SER A 62 -15.45 -14.61 -0.84
C SER A 62 -14.47 -14.90 -1.97
N VAL A 63 -13.20 -14.47 -1.85
CA VAL A 63 -12.20 -14.64 -2.94
C VAL A 63 -11.46 -16.00 -2.86
N VAL A 64 -11.69 -16.83 -1.84
CA VAL A 64 -10.93 -18.09 -1.63
C VAL A 64 -11.68 -19.34 -2.11
N GLU A 65 -12.67 -19.21 -2.99
CA GLU A 65 -13.41 -20.40 -3.49
C GLU A 65 -12.65 -21.26 -4.51
N GLU A 66 -11.43 -20.90 -4.95
CA GLU A 66 -10.63 -21.74 -5.85
C GLU A 66 -9.17 -21.87 -5.39
N GLY A 67 -8.87 -22.91 -4.60
CA GLY A 67 -7.50 -23.31 -4.23
C GLY A 67 -7.34 -23.72 -2.75
N PRO A 68 -6.16 -24.22 -2.33
CA PRO A 68 -5.94 -24.70 -0.96
C PRO A 68 -6.27 -23.60 0.06
N PRO A 69 -7.25 -23.81 0.96
CA PRO A 69 -7.81 -22.76 1.81
C PRO A 69 -6.88 -22.26 2.94
N TYR A 70 -5.63 -22.74 3.01
CA TYR A 70 -4.73 -22.54 4.14
C TYR A 70 -3.47 -21.72 3.83
N ILE A 71 -3.23 -21.36 2.58
CA ILE A 71 -1.97 -20.69 2.22
C ILE A 71 -2.14 -19.16 2.33
N TYR A 72 -1.34 -18.55 3.21
CA TYR A 72 -1.27 -17.10 3.39
C TYR A 72 -1.00 -16.36 2.06
N GLN A 73 -0.03 -16.83 1.28
CA GLN A 73 0.34 -16.20 0.00
C GLN A 73 -0.82 -16.20 -1.01
N SER A 74 -1.63 -17.25 -1.06
CA SER A 74 -2.80 -17.31 -1.95
C SER A 74 -3.84 -16.27 -1.56
N LEU A 75 -4.13 -16.12 -0.27
CA LEU A 75 -5.07 -15.09 0.22
C LEU A 75 -4.54 -13.68 -0.04
N LYS A 76 -3.26 -13.43 0.25
CA LYS A 76 -2.63 -12.15 -0.01
C LYS A 76 -2.70 -11.80 -1.49
N ARG A 77 -2.36 -12.74 -2.38
CA ARG A 77 -2.44 -12.56 -3.83
C ARG A 77 -3.86 -12.28 -4.30
N ALA A 78 -4.83 -13.04 -3.81
CA ALA A 78 -6.25 -12.90 -4.14
C ALA A 78 -6.79 -11.51 -3.73
N LEU A 79 -6.50 -11.07 -2.51
CA LEU A 79 -6.89 -9.74 -2.03
C LEU A 79 -6.17 -8.64 -2.81
N THR A 80 -4.86 -8.78 -3.06
CA THR A 80 -4.11 -7.82 -3.89
C THR A 80 -4.70 -7.72 -5.30
N ALA A 81 -5.04 -8.84 -5.94
CA ALA A 81 -5.67 -8.84 -7.26
C ALA A 81 -7.07 -8.20 -7.27
N HIS A 82 -7.77 -8.17 -6.14
CA HIS A 82 -9.02 -7.42 -6.03
C HIS A 82 -8.78 -5.91 -5.96
N PHE A 83 -7.76 -5.45 -5.23
CA PHE A 83 -7.49 -4.03 -5.06
C PHE A 83 -6.64 -3.42 -6.18
N GLU A 84 -5.85 -4.22 -6.89
CA GLU A 84 -4.92 -3.77 -7.92
C GLU A 84 -5.58 -3.14 -9.16
N PRO A 85 -6.68 -3.67 -9.73
CA PRO A 85 -7.40 -3.03 -10.83
C PRO A 85 -8.00 -1.66 -10.50
N LEU A 86 -8.06 -1.31 -9.21
CA LEU A 86 -8.58 -0.02 -8.75
C LEU A 86 -7.48 1.07 -8.75
N GLY A 87 -6.22 0.71 -8.99
CA GLY A 87 -5.15 1.65 -9.20
C GLY A 87 -5.26 2.29 -10.58
N ASN A 88 -5.38 3.61 -10.64
CA ASN A 88 -5.31 4.35 -11.90
C ASN A 88 -3.93 5.00 -12.00
N PRO A 89 -3.00 4.47 -12.84
CA PRO A 89 -1.66 5.02 -12.96
C PRO A 89 -1.67 6.47 -13.45
N ASP A 90 -2.66 6.89 -14.24
CA ASP A 90 -2.80 8.29 -14.67
C ASP A 90 -3.23 9.19 -13.52
N PHE A 91 -4.07 8.69 -12.61
CA PHE A 91 -4.43 9.43 -11.40
C PHE A 91 -3.24 9.55 -10.43
N GLU A 92 -2.44 8.50 -10.29
CA GLU A 92 -1.24 8.54 -9.46
C GLU A 92 -0.20 9.51 -10.04
N ARG A 93 -0.01 9.51 -11.37
CA ARG A 93 0.79 10.53 -12.07
C ARG A 93 0.24 11.93 -11.83
N PHE A 94 -1.07 12.11 -11.89
CA PHE A 94 -1.71 13.39 -11.59
C PHE A 94 -1.41 13.85 -10.16
N LEU A 95 -1.49 12.96 -9.16
CA LEU A 95 -1.11 13.28 -7.77
C LEU A 95 0.37 13.67 -7.65
N LEU A 96 1.27 12.92 -8.31
CA LEU A 96 2.70 13.26 -8.36
C LEU A 96 2.90 14.68 -8.93
N ARG A 97 2.23 15.03 -10.03
CA ARG A 97 2.33 16.36 -10.66
C ARG A 97 1.73 17.48 -9.82
N GLN A 98 0.72 17.18 -9.01
CA GLN A 98 0.14 18.15 -8.08
C GLN A 98 0.97 18.36 -6.82
N ALA A 99 1.92 17.47 -6.50
CA ALA A 99 2.70 17.58 -5.29
C ALA A 99 3.54 18.87 -5.28
N ARG A 100 3.33 19.68 -4.23
CA ARG A 100 4.11 20.87 -3.90
C ARG A 100 4.88 20.64 -2.61
N GLN A 101 6.06 21.24 -2.51
CA GLN A 101 6.81 21.28 -1.26
C GLN A 101 6.04 22.10 -0.23
N PHE A 102 5.88 21.58 0.99
CA PHE A 102 5.23 22.34 2.06
C PHE A 102 6.17 23.43 2.62
N LEU A 103 5.59 24.49 3.19
CA LEU A 103 6.32 25.67 3.69
C LEU A 103 7.47 25.36 4.67
N HIS A 104 7.37 24.24 5.40
CA HIS A 104 8.36 23.80 6.40
C HIS A 104 8.96 22.43 6.09
N GLU A 105 8.75 21.91 4.88
CA GLU A 105 9.34 20.66 4.42
C GLU A 105 10.71 20.94 3.83
N SER A 106 11.74 20.19 4.22
CA SER A 106 13.05 20.30 3.58
C SER A 106 13.00 19.73 2.15
N VAL A 107 13.94 20.14 1.30
CA VAL A 107 14.02 19.62 -0.08
C VAL A 107 14.22 18.10 -0.07
N ASP A 108 15.02 17.56 0.85
CA ASP A 108 15.23 16.12 0.99
C ASP A 108 13.95 15.37 1.38
N ALA A 109 13.15 15.93 2.31
CA ALA A 109 11.88 15.35 2.71
C ALA A 109 10.86 15.40 1.55
N PHE A 110 10.84 16.50 0.80
CA PHE A 110 9.99 16.62 -0.39
C PHE A 110 10.40 15.60 -1.46
N TYR A 111 11.69 15.46 -1.74
CA TYR A 111 12.22 14.47 -2.67
C TYR A 111 11.87 13.03 -2.26
N ALA A 112 11.99 12.69 -0.97
CA ALA A 112 11.58 11.37 -0.46
C ALA A 112 10.08 11.12 -0.69
N ARG A 113 9.23 12.10 -0.41
CA ARG A 113 7.78 12.01 -0.64
C ARG A 113 7.43 11.86 -2.12
N LEU A 114 8.14 12.57 -3.01
CA LEU A 114 7.97 12.41 -4.46
C LEU A 114 8.38 11.01 -4.93
N LYS A 115 9.47 10.45 -4.37
CA LYS A 115 9.85 9.06 -4.65
C LYS A 115 8.77 8.07 -4.23
N ASP A 116 8.16 8.27 -3.06
CA ASP A 116 7.07 7.40 -2.60
C ASP A 116 5.84 7.47 -3.53
N LEU A 117 5.44 8.67 -3.97
CA LEU A 117 4.35 8.84 -4.94
C LEU A 117 4.65 8.19 -6.29
N ALA A 118 5.91 8.24 -6.74
CA ALA A 118 6.30 7.71 -8.04
C ALA A 118 6.30 6.18 -8.14
N ARG A 119 6.32 5.45 -7.00
CA ARG A 119 6.38 3.98 -6.95
C ARG A 119 5.20 3.29 -7.63
N THR A 120 4.04 3.95 -7.67
CA THR A 120 2.81 3.36 -8.21
C THR A 120 2.48 3.87 -9.62
N CYS A 121 3.02 5.02 -10.01
CA CYS A 121 2.77 5.75 -11.26
C CYS A 121 3.14 5.04 -12.59
N THR A 122 3.69 3.81 -12.58
CA THR A 122 4.20 3.07 -13.77
C THR A 122 4.99 3.97 -14.75
N LEU A 123 6.01 4.66 -14.23
CA LEU A 123 6.86 5.59 -15.00
C LEU A 123 7.98 4.83 -15.72
N VAL A 124 8.45 5.38 -16.84
CA VAL A 124 9.60 4.84 -17.59
C VAL A 124 10.91 5.16 -16.87
N ASP A 125 11.09 6.41 -16.45
CA ASP A 125 12.23 6.86 -15.64
C ASP A 125 11.71 7.58 -14.39
N VAL A 126 11.78 6.90 -13.25
CA VAL A 126 11.31 7.44 -11.98
C VAL A 126 12.19 8.59 -11.50
N GLU A 127 13.50 8.53 -11.71
CA GLU A 127 14.44 9.49 -11.15
C GLU A 127 14.39 10.82 -11.92
N ASP A 128 14.27 10.76 -13.25
CA ASP A 128 14.09 11.95 -14.08
C ASP A 128 12.79 12.68 -13.74
N GLU A 129 11.70 11.92 -13.57
CA GLU A 129 10.39 12.49 -13.25
C GLU A 129 10.31 13.10 -11.86
N VAL A 130 10.91 12.45 -10.86
CA VAL A 130 11.02 13.00 -9.50
C VAL A 130 11.86 14.28 -9.52
N ARG A 131 13.00 14.29 -10.23
CA ARG A 131 13.85 15.48 -10.35
C ARG A 131 13.11 16.65 -10.99
N ALA A 132 12.39 16.40 -12.09
CA ALA A 132 11.58 17.41 -12.74
C ALA A 132 10.53 17.98 -11.79
N GLN A 133 9.87 17.13 -10.99
CA GLN A 133 8.86 17.54 -10.03
C GLN A 133 9.44 18.30 -8.82
N VAL A 134 10.66 18.00 -8.37
CA VAL A 134 11.35 18.80 -7.33
C VAL A 134 11.47 20.25 -7.80
N ILE A 135 11.90 20.47 -9.04
CA ILE A 135 12.08 21.83 -9.61
C ILE A 135 10.72 22.53 -9.76
N GLN A 136 9.71 21.83 -10.30
CA GLN A 136 8.39 22.41 -10.54
C GLN A 136 7.62 22.68 -9.26
N GLY A 137 7.80 21.86 -8.22
CA GLY A 137 7.02 21.84 -6.99
C GLY A 137 7.63 22.65 -5.83
N ALA A 138 8.87 23.10 -5.96
CA ALA A 138 9.53 23.96 -4.97
C ALA A 138 8.83 25.32 -4.84
N PRO A 139 8.84 25.95 -3.64
CA PRO A 139 8.35 27.30 -3.46
C PRO A 139 9.26 28.30 -4.19
N LEU A 140 8.67 29.34 -4.77
CA LEU A 140 9.39 30.49 -5.34
C LEU A 140 9.97 31.38 -4.24
#